data_AF-A0A9X2LMD0-F1
#
_entry.id   AF-A0A9X2LMD0-F1
#
_cell.length_a   1.000
_cell.length_b   1.000
_cell.length_c   1.000
_cell.angle_alpha   90.00
_cell.angle_beta   90.00
_cell.angle_gamma   90.00
#
_symmetry.space_group_name_H-M   'P 1'
#
loop_
_entity.id
_entity.type
_entity.pdbx_description
1 polymer ?
#
loop_
_entity_poly.entity_id
_entity_poly.type
_entity_poly.pdbx_seq_one_letter_code
_entity_poly.pdbx_strand_id
1 'polypeptide(L)'
;MTAAKSVIKGGGENSCLLSHSVTEERITWNTGEQSTVVYDVGIVPQPAGEAVVLVAGKVTSGRFTGRRVASPGVQLTADPLKCGSGGVKLIEGPSALVFS
;
A
#
# COMPACT_ATOMS: atom_id res chain seq x y z
N MET A 1 23.09 5.68 9.01
CA MET A 1 22.02 4.76 8.57
C MET A 1 20.69 5.41 8.93
N THR A 2 19.80 5.65 7.96
CA THR A 2 18.48 6.25 8.23
C THR A 2 17.48 5.14 8.53
N ALA A 3 16.79 5.24 9.66
CA ALA A 3 15.76 4.28 10.07
C ALA A 3 14.46 5.03 10.29
N ALA A 4 13.33 4.35 10.10
CA ALA A 4 12.03 4.95 10.33
C ALA A 4 11.03 3.91 10.84
N LYS A 5 10.05 4.39 11.60
CA LYS A 5 8.83 3.65 11.90
C LYS A 5 7.74 4.14 10.97
N SER A 6 7.09 3.22 10.27
CA SER A 6 5.91 3.52 9.46
C SER A 6 4.64 3.01 10.18
N VAL A 7 3.58 3.82 10.12
CA VAL A 7 2.22 3.43 10.51
C VAL A 7 1.28 3.79 9.38
N ILE A 8 0.69 2.77 8.76
CA ILE A 8 -0.30 2.91 7.68
C ILE A 8 -1.69 2.79 8.28
N LYS A 9 -2.57 3.74 7.93
CA LYS A 9 -4.00 3.70 8.23
C LYS A 9 -4.76 3.97 6.95
N GLY A 10 -5.70 3.10 6.62
CA GLY A 10 -6.58 3.33 5.49
C GLY A 10 -7.59 2.23 5.36
N GLY A 11 -8.48 2.43 4.40
CA GLY A 11 -9.58 1.53 4.12
C GLY A 11 -9.87 1.51 2.63
N GLY A 12 -10.50 0.44 2.20
CA GLY A 12 -10.82 0.25 0.81
C GLY A 12 -11.67 -0.99 0.60
N GLU A 13 -12.10 -1.15 -0.64
CA GLU A 13 -12.85 -2.31 -1.09
C GLU A 13 -11.89 -3.25 -1.80
N ASN A 14 -11.94 -4.53 -1.42
CA ASN A 14 -11.21 -5.59 -2.07
C ASN A 14 -12.19 -6.66 -2.52
N SER A 15 -12.09 -7.03 -3.79
CA SER A 15 -12.83 -8.12 -4.41
C SER A 15 -11.86 -9.03 -5.14
N CYS A 16 -12.35 -10.16 -5.66
CA CYS A 16 -11.52 -11.11 -6.42
C CYS A 16 -10.99 -10.57 -7.73
N LEU A 17 -11.56 -9.47 -8.22
CA LEU A 17 -11.22 -8.92 -9.52
C LEU A 17 -10.55 -7.56 -9.40
N LEU A 18 -10.87 -6.81 -8.34
CA LEU A 18 -10.53 -5.40 -8.19
C LEU A 18 -10.23 -5.07 -6.74
N SER A 19 -9.20 -4.26 -6.52
CA SER A 19 -8.90 -3.59 -5.26
C SER A 19 -8.91 -2.07 -5.48
N HIS A 20 -9.53 -1.34 -4.56
CA HIS A 20 -9.47 0.11 -4.48
C HIS A 20 -9.33 0.54 -3.03
N SER A 21 -8.32 1.34 -2.72
CA SER A 21 -8.14 1.83 -1.34
C SER A 21 -7.43 3.18 -1.29
N VAL A 22 -7.81 3.99 -0.30
CA VAL A 22 -7.07 5.21 0.03
C VAL A 22 -6.42 4.99 1.38
N THR A 23 -5.11 5.18 1.44
CA THR A 23 -4.34 4.95 2.66
C THR A 23 -3.45 6.15 2.98
N GLU A 24 -3.37 6.48 4.26
CA GLU A 24 -2.46 7.47 4.82
C GLU A 24 -1.36 6.75 5.59
N GLU A 25 -0.12 7.06 5.28
CA GLU A 25 1.05 6.55 5.98
C GLU A 25 1.76 7.67 6.72
N ARG A 26 1.94 7.50 8.02
CA ARG A 26 2.80 8.37 8.84
C ARG A 26 4.13 7.68 9.06
N ILE A 27 5.21 8.34 8.66
CA ILE A 27 6.59 7.88 8.79
C ILE A 27 7.28 8.76 9.82
N THR A 28 7.79 8.16 10.90
CA THR A 28 8.62 8.83 11.89
C THR A 28 10.07 8.41 11.68
N TRP A 29 10.91 9.37 11.30
CA TRP A 29 12.34 9.15 11.04
C TRP A 29 13.12 9.12 12.36
N ASN A 30 14.27 8.45 12.37
CA ASN A 30 15.17 8.42 13.53
C ASN A 30 15.76 9.80 13.88
N THR A 31 15.64 10.79 12.99
CA THR A 31 15.98 12.20 13.26
C THR A 31 14.90 12.95 14.05
N GLY A 32 13.74 12.33 14.31
CA GLY A 32 12.58 12.97 14.92
C GLY A 32 11.66 13.68 13.92
N GLU A 33 12.09 13.85 12.67
CA GLU A 33 11.24 14.35 11.58
C GLU A 33 10.10 13.38 11.28
N GLN A 34 9.01 13.90 10.72
CA GLN A 34 7.88 13.11 10.25
C GLN A 34 7.63 13.34 8.76
N SER A 35 7.04 12.35 8.09
CA SER A 35 6.45 12.47 6.76
C SER A 35 5.03 11.91 6.80
N THR A 36 4.11 12.57 6.10
CA THR A 36 2.79 12.00 5.81
C THR A 36 2.69 11.72 4.32
N VAL A 37 2.38 10.48 3.96
CA VAL A 37 2.16 10.05 2.58
C VAL A 37 0.69 9.71 2.42
N VAL A 38 0.07 10.21 1.35
CA VAL A 38 -1.26 9.76 0.94
C VAL A 38 -1.09 8.94 -0.33
N TYR A 39 -1.62 7.73 -0.26
CA TYR A 39 -1.67 6.77 -1.34
C TYR A 39 -3.08 6.69 -1.90
N ASP A 40 -3.14 6.75 -3.22
CA ASP A 40 -4.35 6.43 -3.96
C ASP A 40 -4.09 5.10 -4.68
N VAL A 41 -4.53 4.00 -4.06
CA VAL A 41 -4.46 2.69 -4.69
C VAL A 41 -5.61 2.65 -5.69
N GLY A 42 -5.29 3.07 -6.92
CA GLY A 42 -6.17 2.91 -8.07
C GLY A 42 -6.57 1.45 -8.27
N ILE A 43 -7.53 1.22 -9.16
CA ILE A 43 -8.07 -0.13 -9.44
C ILE A 43 -6.94 -1.07 -9.88
N VAL A 44 -6.56 -2.01 -9.00
CA VAL A 44 -5.59 -3.06 -9.32
C VAL A 44 -6.34 -4.32 -9.76
N PRO A 45 -6.15 -4.80 -11.01
CA PRO A 45 -6.68 -6.09 -11.44
C PRO A 45 -6.07 -7.22 -10.61
N GLN A 46 -6.91 -8.15 -10.14
CA GLN A 46 -6.48 -9.34 -9.41
C GLN A 46 -6.75 -10.63 -10.20
N PRO A 47 -5.98 -10.92 -11.27
CA PRO A 47 -6.15 -12.18 -11.99
C PRO A 47 -5.90 -13.35 -11.03
N ALA A 48 -6.90 -14.22 -10.87
CA ALA A 48 -6.89 -15.31 -9.89
C ALA A 48 -6.63 -14.84 -8.44
N GLY A 49 -7.10 -13.65 -8.04
CA GLY A 49 -6.92 -13.15 -6.67
C GLY A 49 -5.48 -12.77 -6.32
N GLU A 50 -4.54 -12.83 -7.25
CA GLU A 50 -3.18 -12.34 -7.03
C GLU A 50 -3.14 -10.83 -7.24
N ALA A 51 -2.65 -10.07 -6.26
CA ALA A 51 -2.53 -8.63 -6.35
C ALA A 51 -1.05 -8.22 -6.46
N VAL A 52 -0.63 -7.79 -7.65
CA VAL A 52 0.63 -7.03 -7.76
C VAL A 52 0.29 -5.58 -7.44
N VAL A 53 0.54 -5.17 -6.20
CA VAL A 53 0.16 -3.84 -5.72
C VAL A 53 1.32 -2.89 -5.95
N LEU A 54 1.21 -2.05 -6.97
CA LEU A 54 2.01 -0.84 -7.10
C LEU A 54 1.22 0.32 -6.55
N VAL A 55 1.43 0.66 -5.27
CA VAL A 55 0.80 1.83 -4.70
C VAL A 55 1.61 3.07 -5.07
N ALA A 56 1.01 4.04 -5.73
CA ALA A 56 1.62 5.35 -5.96
C ALA A 56 0.94 6.40 -5.08
N GLY A 57 1.74 7.28 -4.50
CA GLY A 57 1.28 8.33 -3.61
C GLY A 57 2.17 9.56 -3.66
N LYS A 58 1.85 10.50 -2.77
CA LYS A 58 2.61 11.75 -2.62
C LYS A 58 2.81 12.05 -1.15
N VAL A 59 3.99 12.55 -0.82
CA VAL A 59 4.25 13.11 0.51
C VAL A 59 3.52 14.44 0.61
N THR A 60 2.50 14.50 1.47
CA THR A 60 1.65 15.68 1.65
C THR A 60 2.19 16.63 2.72
N SER A 61 2.98 16.14 3.67
CA SER A 61 3.60 16.97 4.70
C SER A 61 4.91 16.38 5.25
N GLY A 62 5.74 17.26 5.82
CA GLY A 62 6.98 16.90 6.52
C GLY A 62 8.17 16.63 5.58
N ARG A 63 9.08 15.76 6.00
CA ARG A 63 10.28 15.44 5.24
C ARG A 63 9.89 14.85 3.88
N PHE A 64 10.53 15.30 2.80
CA PHE A 64 10.23 14.91 1.42
C PHE A 64 8.88 15.40 0.86
N THR A 65 8.24 16.39 1.49
CA THR A 65 6.99 17.01 0.97
C THR A 65 7.08 17.32 -0.53
N GLY A 66 6.00 16.98 -1.26
CA GLY A 66 5.91 17.22 -2.70
C GLY A 66 6.45 16.08 -3.56
N ARG A 67 7.32 15.21 -3.01
CA ARG A 67 7.88 14.05 -3.72
C ARG A 67 6.84 12.96 -3.91
N ARG A 68 7.02 12.17 -4.98
CA ARG A 68 6.21 10.98 -5.22
C ARG A 68 6.80 9.82 -4.42
N VAL A 69 5.91 8.95 -3.96
CA VAL A 69 6.27 7.71 -3.27
C VAL A 69 5.63 6.57 -4.02
N ALA A 70 6.40 5.52 -4.28
CA ALA A 70 5.88 4.26 -4.74
C ALA A 70 6.12 3.20 -3.68
N SER A 71 5.09 2.40 -3.40
CA SER A 71 5.19 1.20 -2.58
C SER A 71 4.88 -0.02 -3.44
N PRO A 72 5.86 -0.52 -4.24
CA PRO A 72 5.71 -1.79 -4.92
C PRO A 72 5.69 -2.93 -3.91
N GLY A 73 4.72 -3.82 -4.05
CA GLY A 73 4.63 -5.06 -3.31
C GLY A 73 3.95 -6.15 -4.13
N VAL A 74 4.42 -7.39 -3.96
CA VAL A 74 3.70 -8.56 -4.47
C VAL A 74 2.89 -9.10 -3.31
N GLN A 75 1.58 -9.02 -3.44
CA GLN A 75 0.62 -9.33 -2.40
C GLN A 75 -0.23 -10.52 -2.88
N LEU A 76 -0.08 -11.66 -2.22
CA LEU A 76 -0.70 -12.91 -2.66
C LEU A 76 -1.94 -13.20 -1.83
N THR A 77 -3.03 -13.58 -2.51
CA THR A 77 -4.19 -14.21 -1.85
C THR A 77 -3.89 -15.70 -1.68
N ALA A 78 -4.00 -16.20 -0.45
CA ALA A 78 -3.65 -17.57 -0.12
C ALA A 78 -4.55 -18.64 -0.80
N ASP A 79 -5.78 -18.29 -1.19
CA ASP A 79 -6.71 -19.19 -1.89
C ASP A 79 -7.46 -18.45 -3.02
N PRO A 80 -6.83 -18.32 -4.20
CA PRO A 80 -7.40 -17.72 -5.42
C PRO A 80 -8.83 -18.15 -5.75
N LEU A 81 -9.10 -19.46 -5.63
CA LEU A 81 -10.33 -20.07 -6.13
C LEU A 81 -11.49 -19.89 -5.14
N LYS A 82 -11.22 -19.80 -3.84
CA LYS A 82 -12.25 -19.52 -2.83
C LYS A 82 -12.68 -18.06 -2.77
N CYS A 83 -11.94 -17.15 -3.40
CA CYS A 83 -12.38 -15.77 -3.46
C CYS A 83 -13.78 -15.65 -4.10
N GLY A 84 -14.06 -16.41 -5.18
CA GLY A 84 -15.32 -16.32 -5.91
C GLY A 84 -16.58 -16.69 -5.13
N SER A 85 -16.45 -17.35 -3.97
CA SER A 85 -17.58 -17.78 -3.13
C SER A 85 -17.65 -17.08 -1.76
N GLY A 86 -16.61 -16.38 -1.33
CA GLY A 86 -16.54 -15.76 0.00
C GLY A 86 -15.67 -14.51 0.14
N GLY A 87 -15.17 -13.96 -0.97
CA GLY A 87 -14.31 -12.78 -1.00
C GLY A 87 -12.87 -13.04 -0.56
N VAL A 88 -12.03 -12.01 -0.63
CA VAL A 88 -10.64 -12.06 -0.17
C VAL A 88 -10.61 -11.87 1.35
N LYS A 89 -10.09 -12.84 2.10
CA LYS A 89 -10.01 -12.77 3.58
C LYS A 89 -8.68 -12.26 4.11
N LEU A 90 -7.59 -12.53 3.39
CA LEU A 90 -6.24 -12.16 3.78
C LEU A 90 -5.38 -12.01 2.54
N ILE A 91 -4.58 -10.96 2.52
CA ILE A 91 -3.55 -10.68 1.53
C ILE A 91 -2.26 -10.41 2.30
N GLU A 92 -1.19 -11.12 1.95
CA GLU A 92 0.12 -10.95 2.58
C GLU A 92 1.22 -10.90 1.52
N GLY A 93 2.32 -10.21 1.84
CA GLY A 93 3.48 -10.16 0.97
C GLY A 93 4.44 -9.02 1.31
N PRO A 94 5.67 -9.07 0.77
CA PRO A 94 6.66 -8.03 0.99
C PRO A 94 6.29 -6.75 0.23
N SER A 95 6.58 -5.60 0.83
CA SER A 95 6.51 -4.28 0.20
C SER A 95 7.78 -3.47 0.47
N ALA A 96 8.12 -2.56 -0.44
CA ALA A 96 9.24 -1.64 -0.30
C ALA A 96 8.75 -0.19 -0.48
N LEU A 97 9.38 0.78 0.17
CA LEU A 97 9.06 2.21 0.02
C LEU A 97 10.15 2.92 -0.78
N VAL A 98 9.77 3.53 -1.90
CA VAL A 98 10.69 4.24 -2.81
C VAL A 98 10.25 5.70 -2.95
N PHE A 99 11.14 6.64 -2.59
CA PHE A 99 10.92 8.08 -2.72
C PHE A 99 11.63 8.61 -3.97
N SER A 100 10.89 9.18 -4.92
CA SER A 100 11.40 9.81 -6.15
C SER A 100 11.22 11.31 -6.13
#